data_AF-A0A956P5D2-F1
#
_entry.id   AF-A0A956P5D2-F1
#
_cell.length_a   1.000
_cell.length_b   1.000
_cell.length_c   1.000
_cell.angle_alpha   90.00
_cell.angle_beta   90.00
_cell.angle_gamma   90.00
#
_symmetry.space_group_name_H-M   'P 1'
#
loop_
_entity.id
_entity.type
_entity.pdbx_description
1 polymer ?
#
loop_
_entity_poly.entity_id
_entity_poly.type
_entity_poly.pdbx_seq_one_letter_code
_entity_poly.pdbx_strand_id
1 'polypeptide(L)'
;MNGAATRHSPASTQPRLARLARRISGAGVGLGVVVLLWALLDATPSRASARGPTFGRPFRVLTFNAGTTTGLPHDLGPDDGYSQHDAEIADALYENSLSWNPAERALTRFLAETRPDIAFFQELYFDPWCETISVDPALDFVCEDYTPERPLQIERLLGGDYQVACADGQEDNCAGVRRDFGRFVGCPGEGPCLGGLAGTGPPDGCSRGARVGSAEI
;
A
#
# COMPACT_ATOMS: atom_id res chain seq x y z
N MET A 1 -15.89 -33.20 38.13
CA MET A 1 -14.63 -33.88 37.78
C MET A 1 -13.77 -32.89 37.05
N ASN A 2 -12.66 -32.51 37.66
CA ASN A 2 -11.76 -31.43 37.28
C ASN A 2 -10.78 -31.91 36.20
N GLY A 3 -10.54 -31.10 35.18
CA GLY A 3 -9.48 -31.32 34.18
C GLY A 3 -8.84 -30.00 33.82
N ALA A 4 -7.81 -29.60 34.56
CA ALA A 4 -7.03 -28.39 34.35
C ALA A 4 -6.01 -28.61 33.21
N ALA A 5 -6.04 -27.76 32.19
CA ALA A 5 -5.05 -27.74 31.11
C ALA A 5 -3.94 -26.73 31.43
N THR A 6 -2.72 -27.24 31.61
CA THR A 6 -1.48 -26.47 31.84
C THR A 6 -1.01 -25.81 30.54
N ARG A 7 -0.83 -24.49 30.56
CA ARG A 7 -0.16 -23.73 29.50
C ARG A 7 1.35 -23.71 29.78
N HIS A 8 2.15 -24.06 28.79
CA HIS A 8 3.60 -23.83 28.78
C HIS A 8 3.91 -22.67 27.81
N SER A 9 4.41 -21.57 28.36
CA SER A 9 5.05 -20.49 27.60
C SER A 9 6.56 -20.73 27.59
N PRO A 10 7.23 -20.73 26.42
CA PRO A 10 8.68 -20.63 26.38
C PRO A 10 9.10 -19.16 26.51
N ALA A 11 9.95 -18.90 27.51
CA ALA A 11 10.63 -17.64 27.71
C ALA A 11 11.64 -17.40 26.56
N SER A 12 11.47 -16.29 25.85
CA SER A 12 12.43 -15.77 24.88
C SER A 12 13.38 -14.80 25.58
N THR A 13 14.64 -15.22 25.70
CA THR A 13 15.74 -14.46 26.29
C THR A 13 16.40 -13.63 25.20
N GLN A 14 16.11 -12.33 25.12
CA GLN A 14 16.90 -11.40 24.31
C GLN A 14 18.00 -10.73 25.16
N PRO A 15 19.29 -10.77 24.73
CA PRO A 15 20.36 -10.09 25.42
C PRO A 15 20.34 -8.57 25.13
N ARG A 16 20.36 -7.81 26.22
CA ARG A 16 20.56 -6.36 26.26
C ARG A 16 21.94 -5.99 25.72
N LEU A 17 22.02 -5.41 24.52
CA LEU A 17 23.19 -4.67 24.08
C LEU A 17 23.12 -3.23 24.62
N ALA A 18 23.70 -3.06 25.80
CA ALA A 18 23.96 -1.76 26.39
C ALA A 18 25.33 -1.23 25.93
N ARG A 19 25.33 0.05 25.52
CA ARG A 19 26.41 1.04 25.70
C ARG A 19 27.78 0.74 25.09
N LEU A 20 28.12 1.45 24.03
CA LEU A 20 29.41 2.16 23.96
C LEU A 20 29.36 3.28 22.90
N ALA A 21 28.92 4.48 23.28
CA ALA A 21 29.22 5.70 22.54
C ALA A 21 29.89 6.67 23.52
N ARG A 22 31.22 6.62 23.52
CA ARG A 22 32.11 7.39 24.39
C ARG A 22 32.31 8.77 23.75
N ARG A 23 32.01 9.81 24.53
CA ARG A 23 32.36 11.21 24.26
C ARG A 23 33.85 11.34 23.88
N ILE A 24 34.14 12.05 22.81
CA ILE A 24 35.43 12.72 22.64
C ILE A 24 35.14 14.16 22.20
N SER A 25 35.34 15.08 23.13
CA SER A 25 35.47 16.51 22.88
C SER A 25 36.80 16.96 23.45
N GLY A 26 37.58 17.66 22.62
CA GLY A 26 38.59 18.62 23.05
C GLY A 26 40.01 18.11 23.23
N ALA A 27 40.89 18.43 22.28
CA ALA A 27 42.16 19.15 22.50
C ALA A 27 42.91 19.24 21.17
N GLY A 28 43.17 20.46 20.70
CA GLY A 28 43.92 20.70 19.48
C GLY A 28 45.42 20.60 19.69
N VAL A 29 46.15 20.11 18.67
CA VAL A 29 47.55 20.41 18.39
C VAL A 29 47.80 20.13 16.89
N GLY A 30 48.49 21.04 16.21
CA GLY A 30 49.48 20.63 15.21
C GLY A 30 49.18 20.92 13.74
N LEU A 31 49.78 22.00 13.24
CA LEU A 31 50.17 22.16 11.84
C LEU A 31 50.83 20.87 11.33
N GLY A 32 50.36 20.38 10.19
CA GLY A 32 50.99 19.31 9.42
C GLY A 32 50.48 19.34 8.00
N VAL A 33 51.14 20.11 7.15
CA VAL A 33 50.96 20.05 5.69
C VAL A 33 51.31 18.64 5.25
N VAL A 34 50.30 17.86 4.87
CA VAL A 34 50.46 16.61 4.13
C VAL A 34 49.91 16.85 2.73
N VAL A 35 50.81 17.23 1.83
CA VAL A 35 50.61 17.05 0.40
C VAL A 35 50.82 15.57 0.13
N LEU A 36 49.79 14.86 -0.32
CA LEU A 36 49.95 13.59 -1.00
C LEU A 36 48.85 13.43 -2.04
N LEU A 37 49.31 13.49 -3.29
CA LEU A 37 48.58 13.18 -4.50
C LEU A 37 47.75 11.90 -4.32
N TRP A 38 46.45 12.00 -4.57
CA TRP A 38 45.66 10.86 -5.00
C TRP A 38 45.19 11.08 -6.43
N ALA A 39 45.32 10.00 -7.17
CA ALA A 39 45.34 9.94 -8.61
C ALA A 39 44.08 10.49 -9.27
N LEU A 40 44.30 11.03 -10.46
CA LEU A 40 43.35 11.08 -11.56
C LEU A 40 42.66 9.71 -11.68
N LEU A 41 41.50 9.58 -11.05
CA LEU A 41 40.53 8.56 -11.43
C LEU A 41 40.06 8.94 -12.83
N ASP A 42 40.41 8.08 -13.77
CA ASP A 42 39.95 8.10 -15.15
C ASP A 42 38.47 8.50 -15.19
N ALA A 43 38.23 9.73 -15.64
CA ALA A 43 36.95 10.12 -16.20
C ALA A 43 36.80 9.34 -17.50
N THR A 44 36.53 8.03 -17.39
CA THR A 44 35.96 7.26 -18.48
C THR A 44 34.68 8.01 -18.84
N PRO A 45 34.57 8.58 -20.05
CA PRO A 45 33.30 9.14 -20.47
C PRO A 45 32.31 7.99 -20.36
N SER A 46 31.36 8.10 -19.43
CA SER A 46 30.22 7.21 -19.37
C SER A 46 29.70 7.15 -20.79
N ARG A 47 29.85 5.99 -21.44
CA ARG A 47 29.23 5.70 -22.72
C ARG A 47 27.78 6.07 -22.50
N ALA A 48 27.36 7.21 -23.08
CA ALA A 48 25.97 7.56 -23.18
C ALA A 48 25.36 6.37 -23.90
N SER A 49 24.71 5.49 -23.14
CA SER A 49 23.97 4.37 -23.68
C SER A 49 22.98 5.02 -24.62
N ALA A 50 23.24 4.90 -25.92
CA ALA A 50 22.41 5.48 -26.95
C ALA A 50 21.04 4.87 -26.74
N ARG A 51 20.14 5.63 -26.11
CA ARG A 51 18.74 5.26 -26.02
C ARG A 51 18.30 5.10 -27.47
N GLY A 52 18.11 3.86 -27.89
CA GLY A 52 17.45 3.57 -29.15
C GLY A 52 16.13 4.35 -29.20
N PRO A 53 15.63 4.68 -30.39
CA PRO A 53 14.35 5.36 -30.52
C PRO A 53 13.29 4.62 -29.68
N THR A 54 12.80 5.27 -28.63
CA THR A 54 11.70 4.77 -27.83
C THR A 54 10.44 4.93 -28.67
N PHE A 55 10.11 3.90 -29.44
CA PHE A 55 8.84 3.82 -30.13
C PHE A 55 7.76 3.49 -29.10
N GLY A 56 7.17 4.53 -28.51
CA GLY A 56 6.09 4.43 -27.54
C GLY A 56 5.86 5.77 -26.86
N ARG A 57 4.59 6.19 -26.76
CA ARG A 57 4.22 7.33 -25.92
C ARG A 57 4.59 6.96 -24.47
N PRO A 58 5.26 7.83 -23.69
CA PRO A 58 5.49 7.57 -22.28
C PRO A 58 4.14 7.41 -21.55
N PHE A 59 4.08 6.44 -20.65
CA PHE A 59 2.91 6.16 -19.84
C PHE A 59 3.28 6.07 -18.35
N ARG A 60 2.28 6.19 -17.49
CA ARG A 60 2.43 6.24 -16.03
C ARG A 60 1.77 5.02 -15.41
N VAL A 61 2.55 4.32 -14.59
CA VAL A 61 2.08 3.21 -13.76
C VAL A 61 2.14 3.63 -12.31
N LEU A 62 1.04 3.43 -11.58
CA LEU A 62 0.96 3.61 -10.14
C LEU A 62 0.85 2.23 -9.48
N THR A 63 1.59 2.01 -8.40
CA THR A 63 1.29 0.98 -7.41
C THR A 63 1.10 1.66 -6.07
N PHE A 64 0.03 1.31 -5.36
CA PHE A 64 -0.34 1.99 -4.11
C PHE A 64 -0.98 1.00 -3.15
N ASN A 65 -0.35 0.76 -2.01
CA ASN A 65 -1.02 0.10 -0.89
C ASN A 65 -1.81 1.17 -0.14
N ALA A 66 -3.13 1.02 -0.08
CA ALA A 66 -4.04 2.01 0.47
C ALA A 66 -4.46 1.73 1.93
N GLY A 67 -3.95 0.66 2.52
CA GLY A 67 -4.37 0.19 3.83
C GLY A 67 -4.10 1.18 4.96
N THR A 68 -4.96 1.11 5.98
CA THR A 68 -4.91 1.94 7.18
C THR A 68 -4.44 1.10 8.37
N THR A 69 -3.12 0.83 8.40
CA THR A 69 -2.49 -0.14 9.33
C THR A 69 -2.29 0.37 10.76
N THR A 70 -2.39 -0.50 11.77
CA THR A 70 -1.95 -0.22 13.16
C THR A 70 -0.43 -0.16 13.34
N GLY A 71 0.36 -0.55 12.33
CA GLY A 71 1.82 -0.66 12.42
C GLY A 71 2.59 0.68 12.39
N LEU A 72 1.88 1.81 12.34
CA LEU A 72 2.47 3.15 12.26
C LEU A 72 2.10 3.98 13.50
N PRO A 73 2.93 4.96 13.89
CA PRO A 73 2.63 5.81 15.04
C PRO A 73 1.68 6.96 14.64
N HIS A 74 0.38 6.77 14.85
CA HIS A 74 -0.68 7.68 14.40
C HIS A 74 -0.86 8.93 15.26
N ASP A 75 -0.55 8.85 16.56
CA ASP A 75 -0.69 10.00 17.48
C ASP A 75 0.55 10.92 17.47
N LEU A 76 1.39 10.83 16.44
CA LEU A 76 2.55 11.71 16.25
C LEU A 76 2.24 12.79 15.22
N GLY A 77 2.65 14.02 15.50
CA GLY A 77 2.40 15.15 14.60
C GLY A 77 3.07 15.02 13.22
N PRO A 78 2.52 15.68 12.18
CA PRO A 78 1.31 16.49 12.22
C PRO A 78 0.04 15.63 12.35
N ASP A 79 -0.91 16.11 13.16
CA ASP A 79 -2.23 15.49 13.32
C ASP A 79 -3.02 15.62 12.02
N ASP A 80 -3.27 14.48 11.37
CA ASP A 80 -4.10 14.37 10.17
C ASP A 80 -5.55 14.00 10.48
N GLY A 81 -5.88 13.81 11.76
CA GLY A 81 -7.18 13.38 12.25
C GLY A 81 -7.34 11.86 12.35
N TYR A 82 -6.35 11.07 11.95
CA TYR A 82 -6.36 9.61 12.09
C TYR A 82 -5.58 9.22 13.35
N SER A 83 -6.29 8.80 14.40
CA SER A 83 -5.67 8.47 15.68
C SER A 83 -5.29 6.99 15.78
N GLN A 84 -4.52 6.64 16.81
CA GLN A 84 -4.27 5.23 17.15
C GLN A 84 -5.58 4.48 17.44
N HIS A 85 -6.59 5.15 18.00
CA HIS A 85 -7.90 4.56 18.25
C HIS A 85 -8.61 4.21 16.93
N ASP A 86 -8.55 5.09 15.92
CA ASP A 86 -9.11 4.84 14.59
C ASP A 86 -8.39 3.66 13.92
N ALA A 87 -7.07 3.55 14.09
CA ALA A 87 -6.30 2.42 13.59
C ALA A 87 -6.70 1.09 14.23
N GLU A 88 -6.96 1.07 15.54
CA GLU A 88 -7.48 -0.12 16.23
C GLU A 88 -8.87 -0.52 15.73
N ILE A 89 -9.74 0.45 15.42
CA ILE A 89 -11.06 0.20 14.81
C ILE A 89 -10.89 -0.36 13.39
N ALA A 90 -10.01 0.24 12.59
CA ALA A 90 -9.70 -0.21 11.22
C ALA A 90 -9.20 -1.66 11.20
N ASP A 91 -8.28 -2.02 12.11
CA ASP A 91 -7.77 -3.39 12.22
C ASP A 91 -8.87 -4.36 12.68
N ALA A 92 -9.65 -3.98 13.69
CA ALA A 92 -10.66 -4.86 14.27
C ALA A 92 -11.86 -5.13 13.36
N LEU A 93 -12.28 -4.15 12.54
CA LEU A 93 -13.51 -4.24 11.74
C LEU A 93 -13.24 -4.30 10.24
N TYR A 94 -12.13 -3.73 9.77
CA TYR A 94 -11.86 -3.52 8.34
C TYR A 94 -10.55 -4.18 7.87
N GLU A 95 -9.92 -5.00 8.71
CA GLU A 95 -8.74 -5.83 8.36
C GLU A 95 -7.56 -5.01 7.77
N ASN A 96 -7.37 -3.77 8.22
CA ASN A 96 -6.39 -2.79 7.71
C ASN A 96 -6.63 -2.29 6.27
N SER A 97 -7.74 -2.62 5.61
CA SER A 97 -8.08 -2.03 4.31
C SER A 97 -8.35 -0.52 4.41
N LEU A 98 -8.30 0.18 3.28
CA LEU A 98 -8.68 1.59 3.15
C LEU A 98 -10.14 1.80 3.61
N SER A 99 -10.31 2.13 4.88
CA SER A 99 -11.62 2.13 5.53
C SER A 99 -11.99 3.48 6.12
N TRP A 100 -11.03 4.38 6.28
CA TRP A 100 -11.23 5.73 6.77
C TRP A 100 -11.53 6.70 5.61
N ASN A 101 -12.74 7.28 5.60
CA ASN A 101 -13.21 8.09 4.47
C ASN A 101 -12.34 9.32 4.18
N PRO A 102 -11.74 10.04 5.17
CA PRO A 102 -10.80 11.11 4.86
C PRO A 102 -9.59 10.66 4.03
N ALA A 103 -9.06 9.44 4.26
CA ALA A 103 -8.01 8.85 3.43
C ALA A 103 -8.53 8.49 2.02
N GLU A 104 -9.74 7.93 1.89
CA GLU A 104 -10.35 7.67 0.58
C GLU A 104 -10.46 8.98 -0.22
N ARG A 105 -10.98 10.05 0.38
CA ARG A 105 -11.08 11.38 -0.26
C ARG A 105 -9.72 11.96 -0.65
N ALA A 106 -8.69 11.76 0.18
CA ALA A 106 -7.34 12.20 -0.14
C ALA A 106 -6.76 11.42 -1.34
N LEU A 107 -6.94 10.10 -1.37
CA LEU A 107 -6.52 9.24 -2.47
C LEU A 107 -7.26 9.57 -3.77
N THR A 108 -8.58 9.80 -3.73
CA THR A 108 -9.36 10.23 -4.90
C THR A 108 -8.79 11.52 -5.51
N ARG A 109 -8.47 12.53 -4.69
CA ARG A 109 -7.85 13.79 -5.18
C ARG A 109 -6.48 13.53 -5.81
N PHE A 110 -5.64 12.74 -5.14
CA PHE A 110 -4.33 12.36 -5.67
C PHE A 110 -4.43 11.64 -7.02
N LEU A 111 -5.39 10.72 -7.18
CA LEU A 111 -5.62 10.00 -8.44
C LEU A 111 -6.15 10.92 -9.54
N ALA A 112 -7.03 11.87 -9.20
CA ALA A 112 -7.54 12.85 -10.14
C ALA A 112 -6.44 13.80 -10.67
N GLU A 113 -5.46 14.14 -9.83
CA GLU A 113 -4.31 14.96 -10.22
C GLU A 113 -3.28 14.16 -11.02
N THR A 114 -2.95 12.95 -10.56
CA THR A 114 -1.91 12.13 -11.17
C THR A 114 -2.36 11.40 -12.43
N ARG A 115 -3.64 11.07 -12.58
CA ARG A 115 -4.23 10.37 -13.75
C ARG A 115 -3.34 9.26 -14.35
N PRO A 116 -2.92 8.23 -13.58
CA PRO A 116 -2.06 7.16 -14.10
C PRO A 116 -2.73 6.47 -15.30
N ASP A 117 -1.94 5.94 -16.24
CA ASP A 117 -2.49 5.15 -17.35
C ASP A 117 -2.89 3.75 -16.86
N ILE A 118 -2.14 3.21 -15.90
CA ILE A 118 -2.40 1.96 -15.19
C ILE A 118 -2.18 2.19 -13.68
N ALA A 119 -3.08 1.72 -12.83
CA ALA A 119 -2.95 1.76 -11.38
C ALA A 119 -3.18 0.37 -10.77
N PHE A 120 -2.33 -0.03 -9.83
CA PHE A 120 -2.45 -1.26 -9.07
C PHE A 120 -2.60 -0.91 -7.59
N PHE A 121 -3.60 -1.47 -6.93
CA PHE A 121 -3.91 -1.22 -5.54
C PHE A 121 -3.80 -2.49 -4.72
N GLN A 122 -3.33 -2.31 -3.48
CA GLN A 122 -3.46 -3.29 -2.42
C GLN A 122 -4.28 -2.69 -1.28
N GLU A 123 -4.96 -3.55 -0.53
CA GLU A 123 -5.68 -3.18 0.70
C GLU A 123 -6.75 -2.10 0.45
N LEU A 124 -7.48 -2.19 -0.68
CA LEU A 124 -8.76 -1.51 -0.81
C LEU A 124 -9.80 -2.21 0.03
N TYR A 125 -10.84 -1.50 0.45
CA TYR A 125 -11.97 -2.13 1.10
C TYR A 125 -12.98 -2.64 0.05
N PHE A 126 -13.48 -3.86 0.25
CA PHE A 126 -14.55 -4.42 -0.56
C PHE A 126 -15.91 -4.14 0.08
N ASP A 127 -16.64 -3.18 -0.48
CA ASP A 127 -17.88 -2.63 0.08
C ASP A 127 -18.92 -3.67 0.57
N PRO A 128 -19.16 -4.79 -0.12
CA PRO A 128 -20.12 -5.80 0.36
C PRO A 128 -19.80 -6.39 1.74
N TRP A 129 -18.56 -6.27 2.24
CA TRP A 129 -18.23 -6.68 3.61
C TRP A 129 -18.97 -5.85 4.68
N CYS A 130 -19.43 -4.63 4.33
CA CYS A 130 -20.23 -3.78 5.22
C CYS A 130 -21.53 -4.43 5.68
N GLU A 131 -22.07 -5.42 4.94
CA GLU A 131 -23.29 -6.14 5.33
C GLU A 131 -23.17 -6.87 6.67
N THR A 132 -21.94 -7.09 7.14
CA THR A 132 -21.65 -7.80 8.40
C THR A 132 -21.09 -6.91 9.50
N ILE A 133 -20.85 -5.63 9.22
CA ILE A 133 -20.23 -4.69 10.16
C ILE A 133 -21.30 -3.87 10.87
N SER A 134 -21.19 -3.75 12.20
CA SER A 134 -21.95 -2.78 12.98
C SER A 134 -21.19 -1.45 12.99
N VAL A 135 -21.75 -0.42 12.35
CA VAL A 135 -21.12 0.89 12.24
C VAL A 135 -21.43 1.76 13.45
N ASP A 136 -20.43 2.45 13.98
CA ASP A 136 -20.64 3.59 14.88
C ASP A 136 -20.83 4.85 14.02
N PRO A 137 -22.02 5.47 14.01
CA PRO A 137 -22.29 6.66 13.20
C PRO A 137 -21.53 7.91 13.67
N ALA A 138 -20.79 7.85 14.78
CA ALA A 138 -19.88 8.91 15.18
C ALA A 138 -18.53 8.88 14.45
N LEU A 139 -18.23 7.82 13.69
CA LEU A 139 -16.97 7.61 12.99
C LEU A 139 -17.13 7.75 11.47
N ASP A 140 -16.17 8.38 10.80
CA ASP A 140 -16.18 8.63 9.35
C ASP A 140 -15.48 7.47 8.60
N PHE A 141 -16.12 6.28 8.61
CA PHE A 141 -15.63 5.06 7.94
C PHE A 141 -16.51 4.63 6.77
N VAL A 142 -15.94 3.84 5.86
CA VAL A 142 -16.51 3.46 4.56
C VAL A 142 -17.88 2.78 4.64
N CYS A 143 -18.24 2.16 5.77
CA CYS A 143 -19.54 1.51 5.94
C CYS A 143 -20.67 2.44 6.41
N GLU A 144 -20.40 3.68 6.82
CA GLU A 144 -21.41 4.62 7.37
C GLU A 144 -22.60 4.82 6.43
N ASP A 145 -22.35 4.97 5.13
CA ASP A 145 -23.35 5.23 4.09
C ASP A 145 -23.46 4.09 3.06
N TYR A 146 -23.05 2.87 3.44
CA TYR A 146 -23.12 1.72 2.53
C TYR A 146 -24.56 1.40 2.12
N THR A 147 -24.74 1.23 0.81
CA THR A 147 -25.93 0.62 0.20
C THR A 147 -25.47 -0.40 -0.84
N PRO A 148 -26.20 -1.51 -1.07
CA PRO A 148 -25.85 -2.49 -2.11
C PRO A 148 -25.70 -1.91 -3.52
N GLU A 149 -26.35 -0.79 -3.81
CA GLU A 149 -26.28 -0.10 -5.11
C GLU A 149 -25.09 0.87 -5.23
N ARG A 150 -24.33 1.09 -4.15
CA ARG A 150 -23.18 1.99 -4.16
C ARG A 150 -22.06 1.38 -5.00
N PRO A 151 -21.42 2.14 -5.92
CA PRO A 151 -20.26 1.63 -6.67
C PRO A 151 -19.15 1.16 -5.73
N LEU A 152 -18.36 0.15 -6.14
CA LEU A 152 -17.25 -0.33 -5.32
C LEU A 152 -16.20 0.77 -5.10
N GLN A 153 -15.42 0.67 -4.02
CA GLN A 153 -14.42 1.68 -3.63
C GLN A 153 -13.45 2.00 -4.77
N ILE A 154 -12.97 0.98 -5.47
CA ILE A 154 -12.09 1.16 -6.64
C ILE A 154 -12.73 2.00 -7.76
N GLU A 155 -14.04 1.87 -7.98
CA GLU A 155 -14.77 2.68 -8.96
C GLU A 155 -14.96 4.11 -8.48
N ARG A 156 -15.19 4.32 -7.18
CA ARG A 156 -15.26 5.66 -6.58
C ARG A 156 -13.91 6.38 -6.62
N LEU A 157 -12.81 5.64 -6.41
CA LEU A 157 -11.44 6.16 -6.43
C LEU A 157 -10.98 6.58 -7.83
N LEU A 158 -11.21 5.73 -8.85
CA LEU A 158 -10.72 5.96 -10.21
C LEU A 158 -11.73 6.67 -11.11
N GLY A 159 -13.03 6.51 -10.87
CA GLY A 159 -14.12 6.99 -11.71
C GLY A 159 -14.32 6.19 -13.00
N GLY A 160 -15.33 6.59 -13.78
CA GLY A 160 -15.76 5.90 -15.00
C GLY A 160 -14.73 5.90 -16.16
N ASP A 161 -13.67 6.69 -16.05
CA ASP A 161 -12.58 6.74 -17.04
C ASP A 161 -11.68 5.47 -16.99
N TYR A 162 -11.83 4.60 -15.99
CA TYR A 162 -10.95 3.44 -15.77
C TYR A 162 -11.70 2.12 -15.78
N GLN A 163 -11.25 1.17 -16.60
CA GLN A 163 -11.73 -0.20 -16.50
C GLN A 163 -11.03 -0.88 -15.33
N VAL A 164 -11.78 -1.64 -14.53
CA VAL A 164 -11.29 -2.25 -13.30
C VAL A 164 -11.30 -3.77 -13.42
N ALA A 165 -10.24 -4.40 -12.90
CA ALA A 165 -10.18 -5.84 -12.66
C ALA A 165 -9.65 -6.09 -11.25
N CYS A 166 -10.25 -7.04 -10.52
CA CYS A 166 -9.83 -7.42 -9.17
C CYS A 166 -9.41 -8.88 -9.13
N ALA A 167 -8.61 -9.26 -8.14
CA ALA A 167 -8.16 -10.63 -7.95
C ALA A 167 -9.31 -11.54 -7.47
N ASP A 168 -9.27 -12.80 -7.89
CA ASP A 168 -10.30 -13.79 -7.56
C ASP A 168 -10.27 -14.17 -6.08
N GLY A 169 -11.42 -14.02 -5.41
CA GLY A 169 -11.59 -14.18 -3.96
C GLY A 169 -10.86 -13.15 -3.11
N GLN A 170 -10.30 -12.10 -3.73
CA GLN A 170 -9.41 -11.07 -3.14
C GLN A 170 -9.78 -9.69 -3.67
N GLU A 171 -11.02 -9.32 -3.42
CA GLU A 171 -11.63 -8.13 -3.98
C GLU A 171 -11.04 -6.82 -3.44
N ASP A 172 -10.16 -6.90 -2.43
CA ASP A 172 -9.32 -5.82 -1.88
C ASP A 172 -8.08 -5.50 -2.73
N ASN A 173 -7.77 -6.34 -3.73
CA ASN A 173 -6.62 -6.18 -4.62
C ASN A 173 -7.10 -5.99 -6.06
N CYS A 174 -7.02 -4.75 -6.55
CA CYS A 174 -7.55 -4.37 -7.84
C CYS A 174 -6.56 -3.59 -8.70
N ALA A 175 -6.78 -3.61 -10.00
CA ALA A 175 -6.07 -2.82 -10.98
C ALA A 175 -7.06 -2.03 -11.84
N GLY A 176 -6.64 -0.83 -12.24
CA GLY A 176 -7.37 0.05 -13.13
C GLY A 176 -6.54 0.41 -14.35
N VAL A 177 -7.17 0.40 -15.54
CA VAL A 177 -6.57 0.89 -16.79
C VAL A 177 -7.44 2.00 -17.35
N ARG A 178 -6.81 3.14 -17.67
CA ARG A 178 -7.54 4.26 -18.28
C ARG A 178 -8.07 3.82 -19.64
N ARG A 179 -9.38 3.99 -19.88
CA ARG A 179 -10.09 3.47 -21.07
C ARG A 179 -9.55 4.02 -22.40
N ASP A 180 -8.95 5.21 -22.38
CA ASP A 180 -8.30 5.83 -23.56
C ASP A 180 -6.86 5.32 -23.81
N PHE A 181 -6.33 4.50 -22.90
CA PHE A 181 -4.99 3.92 -22.95
C PHE A 181 -5.04 2.43 -23.31
N GLY A 182 -5.93 1.65 -22.69
CA GLY A 182 -6.05 0.21 -22.91
C GLY A 182 -7.27 -0.41 -22.23
N ARG A 183 -7.39 -1.74 -22.27
CA ARG A 183 -8.48 -2.51 -21.65
C ARG A 183 -7.98 -3.88 -21.23
N PHE A 184 -8.41 -4.37 -20.07
CA PHE A 184 -8.11 -5.74 -19.66
C PHE A 184 -8.73 -6.76 -20.63
N VAL A 185 -7.90 -7.64 -21.17
CA VAL A 185 -8.33 -8.79 -21.98
C VAL A 185 -9.19 -9.70 -21.11
N GLY A 186 -10.38 -10.09 -21.61
CA GLY A 186 -11.31 -10.96 -20.87
C GLY A 186 -12.31 -10.24 -19.95
N CYS A 187 -12.23 -8.92 -19.84
CA CYS A 187 -13.15 -8.11 -19.04
C CYS A 187 -14.00 -7.18 -19.94
N PRO A 188 -15.13 -7.63 -20.51
CA PRO A 188 -15.91 -6.84 -21.47
C PRO A 188 -16.92 -5.86 -20.82
N GLY A 189 -17.18 -5.97 -19.51
CA GLY A 189 -18.20 -5.19 -18.80
C GLY A 189 -17.78 -3.76 -18.48
N GLU A 190 -18.77 -2.93 -18.12
CA GLU A 190 -18.54 -1.55 -17.68
C GLU A 190 -18.21 -1.44 -16.19
N GLY A 191 -18.71 -2.39 -15.38
CA GLY A 191 -18.38 -2.49 -13.95
C GLY A 191 -17.10 -3.29 -13.70
N PRO A 192 -16.73 -3.49 -12.42
CA PRO A 192 -15.51 -4.17 -12.03
C PRO A 192 -15.53 -5.64 -12.44
N CYS A 193 -14.46 -6.06 -13.10
CA CYS A 193 -14.22 -7.45 -13.46
C CYS A 193 -13.66 -8.19 -12.23
N LEU A 194 -14.54 -8.61 -11.33
CA LEU A 194 -14.15 -9.42 -10.16
C LEU A 194 -13.60 -10.76 -10.64
N GLY A 195 -12.44 -11.16 -10.13
CA GLY A 195 -11.69 -12.33 -10.63
C GLY A 195 -10.99 -12.10 -11.98
N GLY A 196 -10.94 -10.86 -12.48
CA GLY A 196 -10.27 -10.51 -13.73
C GLY A 196 -8.74 -10.52 -13.67
N LEU A 197 -8.14 -10.55 -12.47
CA LEU A 197 -6.69 -10.72 -12.30
C LEU A 197 -6.34 -12.18 -12.02
N ALA A 198 -5.54 -12.78 -12.90
CA ALA A 198 -5.07 -14.15 -12.75
C ALA A 198 -4.01 -14.22 -11.64
N GLY A 199 -4.25 -15.03 -10.61
CA GLY A 199 -3.36 -15.22 -9.48
C GLY A 199 -3.79 -16.38 -8.59
N THR A 200 -2.94 -16.75 -7.64
CA THR A 200 -3.27 -17.71 -6.57
C THR A 200 -3.01 -17.07 -5.21
N GLY A 201 -3.91 -17.30 -4.25
CA GLY A 201 -3.66 -17.02 -2.84
C GLY A 201 -2.40 -17.76 -2.33
N PRO A 202 -1.77 -17.29 -1.23
CA PRO A 202 -0.69 -18.02 -0.59
C PRO A 202 -1.20 -19.41 -0.13
N PRO A 203 -0.36 -20.46 -0.24
CA PRO A 203 -0.76 -21.84 0.06
C PRO A 203 -1.24 -22.06 1.50
N ASP A 204 -0.81 -21.20 2.42
CA ASP A 204 -1.06 -21.36 3.86
C ASP A 204 -2.18 -20.44 4.37
N GLY A 205 -2.89 -19.73 3.48
CA GLY A 205 -3.97 -18.81 3.87
C GLY A 205 -3.53 -17.66 4.80
N CYS A 206 -2.23 -17.32 4.80
CA CYS A 206 -1.66 -16.26 5.65
C CYS A 206 -2.14 -14.84 5.28
N SER A 207 -2.96 -14.72 4.26
CA SER A 207 -3.80 -13.58 3.93
C SER A 207 -5.08 -14.15 3.34
N ARG A 208 -6.17 -13.36 3.31
CA ARG A 208 -7.15 -13.61 2.25
C ARG A 208 -6.37 -13.46 0.92
N GLY A 209 -5.71 -12.32 0.66
CA GLY A 209 -5.15 -11.88 -0.64
C GLY A 209 -4.23 -12.80 -1.47
N ALA A 210 -4.19 -12.58 -2.79
CA ALA A 210 -3.19 -13.11 -3.72
C ALA A 210 -1.94 -12.24 -3.65
N ARG A 211 -0.75 -12.85 -3.52
CA ARG A 211 0.52 -12.08 -3.46
C ARG A 211 0.93 -11.54 -4.84
N VAL A 212 0.40 -12.12 -5.90
CA VAL A 212 0.68 -11.76 -7.29
C VAL A 212 -0.59 -11.99 -8.10
N GLY A 213 -1.08 -10.91 -8.72
CA GLY A 213 -2.07 -10.96 -9.79
C GLY A 213 -1.42 -10.50 -11.10
N SER A 214 -1.90 -11.04 -12.22
CA SER A 214 -1.46 -10.65 -13.57
C SER A 214 -2.64 -10.49 -14.49
N ALA A 215 -2.50 -9.59 -15.47
CA ALA A 215 -3.50 -9.37 -16.51
C ALA A 215 -2.81 -8.89 -17.79
N GLU A 216 -3.52 -9.04 -18.91
CA GLU A 216 -3.13 -8.49 -20.21
C GLU A 216 -4.01 -7.26 -20.52
N ILE A 217 -3.40 -6.21 -21.09
CA ILE A 217 -3.99 -4.89 -21.35
C ILE A 217 -3.81 -4.50 -22.81
#